data_AF-X1N2W6-F1
#
_entry.id   AF-X1N2W6-F1
#
_cell.length_a   1.000
_cell.length_b   1.000
_cell.length_c   1.000
_cell.angle_alpha   90.00
_cell.angle_beta   90.00
_cell.angle_gamma   90.00
#
_symmetry.space_group_name_H-M   'P 1'
#
loop_
_entity.id
_entity.type
_entity.pdbx_description
1 polymer ?
#
loop_
_entity_poly.entity_id
_entity_poly.type
_entity_poly.pdbx_seq_one_letter_code
_entity_poly.pdbx_strand_id
1 'polypeptide(L)'
;ERVYLRQDMAMIFENGRLNNKMTEWKTSADAIDLEKDVLSSIPGLWEAISYHQGEIHLSEEKYRSVQRMSNDYLYAAKLGQSFSGFKIPKDNTERKAQNELDEKTNKYLQQTLIQTTNFYQIDLDEYNVISLESLTDFNNKPLSGFSLSKSQEIIGKLWEGLYKNYFLGITTKNGQRISPIGSSMPFILISKDKKYLFVLFQTTNGENIQLIQYIS
;
A
#
# COMPACT_ATOMS: atom_id res chain seq x y z
N GLU A 1 -6.14 21.59 17.08
CA GLU A 1 -7.57 21.27 16.86
C GLU A 1 -7.82 19.85 17.33
N ARG A 2 -9.01 19.56 17.89
CA ARG A 2 -9.31 18.23 18.43
C ARG A 2 -9.87 17.34 17.32
N VAL A 3 -9.23 16.19 17.08
CA VAL A 3 -9.72 15.18 16.14
C VAL A 3 -10.92 14.48 16.79
N TYR A 4 -12.06 14.49 16.10
CA TYR A 4 -13.29 13.86 16.57
C TYR A 4 -13.29 12.35 16.31
N LEU A 5 -12.92 11.94 15.09
CA LEU A 5 -12.78 10.54 14.69
C LEU A 5 -11.39 10.30 14.17
N ARG A 6 -10.71 9.26 14.67
CA ARG A 6 -9.43 8.79 14.14
C ARG A 6 -9.63 7.37 13.62
N GLN A 7 -9.10 7.09 12.44
CA GLN A 7 -9.06 5.76 11.86
C GLN A 7 -7.65 5.48 11.36
N ASP A 8 -7.07 4.40 11.88
CA ASP A 8 -5.76 3.94 11.46
C ASP A 8 -5.92 2.57 10.79
N MET A 9 -5.21 2.37 9.70
CA MET A 9 -5.11 1.08 9.02
C MET A 9 -3.67 0.81 8.64
N ALA A 10 -3.28 -0.46 8.70
CA ALA A 10 -1.96 -0.94 8.32
C ALA A 10 -2.08 -2.18 7.44
N MET A 11 -1.23 -2.26 6.43
CA MET A 11 -1.02 -3.43 5.59
C MET A 11 0.43 -3.87 5.70
N ILE A 12 0.63 -5.15 5.99
CA ILE A 12 1.95 -5.75 6.17
C ILE A 12 2.17 -6.69 4.99
N PHE A 13 3.19 -6.39 4.20
CA PHE A 13 3.61 -7.16 3.05
C PHE A 13 4.85 -7.98 3.38
N GLU A 14 4.91 -9.19 2.84
CA GLU A 14 6.08 -10.06 2.86
C GLU A 14 6.43 -10.38 1.40
N ASN A 15 7.62 -9.97 0.96
CA ASN A 15 8.09 -10.14 -0.41
C ASN A 15 7.07 -9.62 -1.46
N GLY A 16 6.50 -8.44 -1.21
CA GLY A 16 5.51 -7.80 -2.09
C GLY A 16 4.10 -8.41 -2.06
N ARG A 17 3.81 -9.35 -1.15
CA ARG A 17 2.47 -9.94 -0.98
C ARG A 17 1.85 -9.54 0.35
N LEU A 18 0.56 -9.21 0.36
CA LEU A 18 -0.14 -8.87 1.59
C LEU A 18 -0.19 -10.08 2.53
N ASN A 19 0.61 -10.05 3.57
CA ASN A 19 0.68 -11.10 4.57
C ASN A 19 -0.35 -10.84 5.68
N ASN A 20 -0.50 -9.58 6.10
CA ASN A 20 -1.38 -9.20 7.19
C ASN A 20 -1.98 -7.81 7.01
N LYS A 21 -3.05 -7.54 7.76
CA LYS A 21 -3.72 -6.23 7.81
C LYS A 21 -4.29 -5.95 9.19
N MET A 22 -4.37 -4.68 9.55
CA MET A 22 -4.88 -4.19 10.84
C MET A 22 -5.65 -2.89 10.62
N THR A 23 -6.70 -2.67 11.41
CA THR A 23 -7.38 -1.37 11.45
C THR A 23 -8.06 -1.19 12.79
N GLU A 24 -8.12 0.05 13.25
CA GLU A 24 -8.90 0.46 14.40
C GLU A 24 -9.40 1.89 14.16
N TRP A 25 -10.56 2.20 14.73
CA TRP A 25 -11.08 3.56 14.76
C TRP A 25 -11.52 3.90 16.18
N LYS A 26 -11.29 5.15 16.59
CA LYS A 26 -11.65 5.67 17.91
C LYS A 26 -12.19 7.09 17.77
N THR A 27 -13.19 7.41 18.58
CA THR A 27 -13.66 8.79 18.74
C THR A 27 -12.89 9.48 19.87
N SER A 28 -12.55 10.75 19.70
CA SER A 28 -11.94 11.61 20.73
C SER A 28 -10.63 11.06 21.32
N ALA A 29 -9.85 10.30 20.53
CA ALA A 29 -8.57 9.74 20.93
C ALA A 29 -7.40 10.48 20.27
N ASP A 30 -6.38 10.80 21.04
CA ASP A 30 -5.18 11.46 20.54
C ASP A 30 -4.29 10.50 19.72
N ALA A 31 -4.30 9.20 20.07
CA ALA A 31 -3.54 8.14 19.42
C ALA A 31 -4.33 6.82 19.35
N ILE A 32 -3.92 5.95 18.43
CA ILE A 32 -4.37 4.56 18.29
C ILE A 32 -3.12 3.68 18.31
N ASP A 33 -3.06 2.75 19.26
CA ASP A 33 -1.99 1.77 19.36
C ASP A 33 -2.50 0.41 18.87
N LEU A 34 -1.84 -0.11 17.83
CA LEU A 34 -2.20 -1.34 17.13
C LEU A 34 -0.98 -2.27 17.13
N GLU A 35 -1.08 -3.43 17.77
CA GLU A 35 0.00 -4.43 17.81
C GLU A 35 -0.48 -5.77 17.25
N LYS A 36 0.39 -6.45 16.49
CA LYS A 36 0.12 -7.79 15.97
C LYS A 36 1.41 -8.56 15.76
N ASP A 37 1.44 -9.76 16.34
CA ASP A 37 2.47 -10.73 16.02
C ASP A 37 2.21 -11.40 14.67
N VAL A 38 3.24 -11.40 13.82
CA VAL A 38 3.21 -12.05 12.52
C VAL A 38 4.31 -13.10 12.47
N LEU A 39 3.95 -14.31 12.09
CA LEU A 39 4.87 -15.45 12.01
C LEU A 39 5.19 -15.76 10.56
N SER A 40 6.47 -15.98 10.27
CA SER A 40 6.94 -16.56 9.02
C SER A 40 8.12 -17.50 9.29
N SER A 41 8.21 -18.54 8.47
CA SER A 41 9.28 -19.54 8.49
C SER A 41 10.29 -19.36 7.38
N ILE A 42 10.11 -18.36 6.51
CA ILE A 42 10.96 -18.11 5.35
C ILE A 42 11.63 -16.74 5.45
N PRO A 43 12.83 -16.57 4.84
CA PRO A 43 13.41 -15.25 4.67
C PRO A 43 12.49 -14.33 3.85
N GLY A 44 12.42 -13.06 4.24
CA GLY A 44 11.57 -12.10 3.57
C GLY A 44 11.97 -10.64 3.79
N LEU A 45 11.69 -9.82 2.78
CA LEU A 45 11.54 -8.38 2.94
C LEU A 45 10.12 -8.10 3.45
N TRP A 46 10.04 -7.51 4.63
CA TRP A 46 8.78 -7.08 5.25
C TRP A 46 8.60 -5.60 5.06
N GLU A 47 7.41 -5.20 4.63
CA GLU A 47 7.05 -3.79 4.40
C GLU A 47 5.71 -3.51 5.05
N ALA A 48 5.67 -2.58 5.99
CA ALA A 48 4.45 -2.08 6.60
C ALA A 48 4.08 -0.75 5.96
N ILE A 49 2.82 -0.61 5.52
CA ILE A 49 2.27 0.62 4.97
C ILE A 49 1.02 0.96 5.74
N SER A 50 0.98 2.16 6.32
CA SER A 50 -0.11 2.62 7.16
C SER A 50 -0.72 3.91 6.64
N TYR A 51 -2.02 4.03 6.84
CA TYR A 51 -2.81 5.22 6.54
C TYR A 51 -3.56 5.66 7.80
N HIS A 52 -3.39 6.93 8.16
CA HIS A 52 -3.95 7.56 9.34
C HIS A 52 -4.92 8.64 8.88
N GLN A 53 -6.19 8.49 9.17
CA GLN A 53 -7.26 9.43 8.86
C GLN A 53 -7.76 10.06 10.17
N GLY A 54 -7.93 11.37 10.15
CA GLY A 54 -8.59 12.13 11.21
C GLY A 54 -9.73 12.97 10.64
N GLU A 55 -10.86 13.00 11.32
CA GLU A 55 -11.97 13.92 11.05
C GLU A 55 -12.02 14.98 12.14
N ILE A 56 -11.99 16.25 11.73
CA ILE A 56 -12.07 17.41 12.61
C ILE A 56 -13.41 18.08 12.39
N HIS A 57 -14.19 18.23 13.47
CA HIS A 57 -15.47 18.94 13.44
C HIS A 57 -15.23 20.43 13.67
N LEU A 58 -15.55 21.25 12.67
CA LEU A 58 -15.49 22.72 12.73
C LEU A 58 -16.84 23.31 13.20
N SER A 59 -17.95 22.64 12.87
CA SER A 59 -19.32 22.85 13.36
C SER A 59 -20.16 21.58 13.11
N GLU A 60 -21.43 21.53 13.54
CA GLU A 60 -22.31 20.37 13.32
C GLU A 60 -22.39 19.90 11.86
N GLU A 61 -22.30 20.83 10.90
CA GLU A 61 -22.40 20.53 9.46
C GLU A 61 -21.07 20.64 8.70
N LYS A 62 -19.98 21.04 9.38
CA LYS A 62 -18.70 21.31 8.73
C LYS A 62 -17.60 20.46 9.34
N TYR A 63 -17.13 19.49 8.57
CA TYR A 63 -15.99 18.66 8.93
C TYR A 63 -14.81 18.90 7.98
N ARG A 64 -13.61 18.62 8.47
CA ARG A 64 -12.37 18.62 7.71
C ARG A 64 -11.63 17.32 7.96
N SER A 65 -11.31 16.61 6.89
CA SER A 65 -10.45 15.43 6.96
C SER A 65 -8.98 15.84 6.94
N VAL A 66 -8.17 15.20 7.77
CA VAL A 66 -6.72 15.23 7.76
C VAL A 66 -6.21 13.81 7.57
N GLN A 67 -5.14 13.64 6.81
CA GLN A 67 -4.62 12.32 6.50
C GLN A 67 -3.09 12.32 6.52
N ARG A 68 -2.50 11.15 6.79
CA ARG A 68 -1.07 10.93 6.68
C ARG A 68 -0.79 9.46 6.40
N MET A 69 0.23 9.19 5.59
CA MET A 69 0.74 7.84 5.38
C MET A 69 2.07 7.65 6.12
N SER A 70 2.38 6.42 6.50
CA SER A 70 3.70 6.03 6.99
C SER A 70 4.08 4.66 6.44
N ASN A 71 5.37 4.41 6.30
CA ASN A 71 5.93 3.11 5.93
C ASN A 71 7.09 2.76 6.85
N ASP A 72 7.34 1.46 6.97
CA ASP A 72 8.56 0.91 7.55
C ASP A 72 8.90 -0.43 6.90
N TYR A 73 10.14 -0.89 7.01
CA TYR A 73 10.57 -2.16 6.45
C TYR A 73 11.57 -2.90 7.34
N LEU A 74 11.67 -4.20 7.14
CA LEU A 74 12.61 -5.08 7.84
C LEU A 74 13.02 -6.24 6.92
N TYR A 75 14.32 -6.47 6.76
CA TYR A 75 14.83 -7.71 6.21
C TYR A 75 14.89 -8.76 7.31
N ALA A 76 14.17 -9.86 7.14
CA ALA A 76 14.29 -11.04 7.99
C ALA A 76 15.01 -12.12 7.18
N ALA A 77 16.29 -12.35 7.47
CA ALA A 77 17.11 -13.31 6.74
C ALA A 77 17.58 -14.45 7.64
N LYS A 78 17.76 -15.64 7.06
CA LYS A 78 18.41 -16.75 7.74
C LYS A 78 19.92 -16.63 7.59
N LEU A 79 20.60 -16.24 8.67
CA LEU A 79 22.06 -16.06 8.70
C LEU A 79 22.67 -17.21 9.52
N GLY A 80 23.25 -18.19 8.84
CA GLY A 80 23.72 -19.42 9.48
C GLY A 80 22.55 -20.28 9.99
N GLN A 81 22.48 -20.51 11.30
CA GLN A 81 21.44 -21.36 11.91
C GLN A 81 20.23 -20.59 12.45
N SER A 82 20.29 -19.26 12.55
CA SER A 82 19.23 -18.42 13.12
C SER A 82 18.68 -17.42 12.11
N PHE A 83 17.49 -16.89 12.40
CA PHE A 83 16.97 -15.71 11.73
C PHE A 83 17.54 -14.46 12.38
N SER A 84 17.80 -13.45 11.55
CA SER A 84 18.20 -12.12 11.96
C SER A 84 17.37 -11.06 11.22
N GLY A 85 16.94 -10.04 11.96
CA GLY A 85 16.23 -8.89 11.43
C GLY A 85 17.18 -7.69 11.31
N PHE A 86 17.21 -7.02 10.16
CA PHE A 86 18.00 -5.80 9.96
C PHE A 86 17.33 -4.83 8.97
N LYS A 87 17.66 -3.54 9.06
CA LYS A 87 17.24 -2.51 8.09
C LYS A 87 18.38 -2.06 7.19
N ILE A 88 19.56 -1.89 7.78
CA ILE A 88 20.79 -1.47 7.10
C ILE A 88 21.82 -2.59 7.29
N PRO A 89 22.36 -3.19 6.23
CA PRO A 89 23.38 -4.22 6.36
C PRO A 89 24.64 -3.69 7.05
N LYS A 90 25.12 -4.42 8.05
CA LYS A 90 26.38 -4.11 8.75
C LYS A 90 27.58 -4.88 8.20
N ASP A 91 27.34 -5.94 7.43
CA ASP A 91 28.38 -6.79 6.84
C ASP A 91 28.01 -7.35 5.46
N ASN A 92 28.94 -8.07 4.84
CA ASN A 92 28.77 -8.65 3.50
C ASN A 92 27.70 -9.75 3.46
N THR A 93 27.44 -10.44 4.58
CA THR A 93 26.43 -11.50 4.66
C THR A 93 25.04 -10.89 4.65
N GLU A 94 24.80 -9.87 5.49
CA GLU A 94 23.53 -9.12 5.49
C GLU A 94 23.31 -8.42 4.14
N ARG A 95 24.37 -7.86 3.52
CA ARG A 95 24.26 -7.20 2.21
C ARG A 95 23.85 -8.18 1.12
N LYS A 96 24.43 -9.38 1.12
CA LYS A 96 24.06 -10.43 0.17
C LYS A 96 22.60 -10.85 0.37
N ALA A 97 22.18 -11.04 1.61
CA ALA A 97 20.80 -11.40 1.94
C ALA A 97 19.80 -10.31 1.53
N GLN A 98 20.12 -9.03 1.75
CA GLN A 98 19.32 -7.91 1.26
C GLN A 98 19.15 -8.00 -0.26
N ASN A 99 20.26 -8.10 -1.01
CA ASN A 99 20.21 -8.13 -2.47
C ASN A 99 19.36 -9.30 -3.00
N GLU A 100 19.45 -10.48 -2.39
CA GLU A 100 18.64 -11.65 -2.76
C GLU A 100 17.14 -11.43 -2.49
N LEU A 101 16.80 -10.82 -1.35
CA LEU A 101 15.41 -10.49 -1.00
C LEU A 101 14.83 -9.38 -1.88
N ASP A 102 15.63 -8.37 -2.20
CA ASP A 102 15.27 -7.28 -3.11
C ASP A 102 15.05 -7.82 -4.52
N GLU A 103 15.96 -8.63 -5.05
CA GLU A 103 15.82 -9.22 -6.38
C GLU A 103 14.56 -10.09 -6.46
N LYS A 104 14.32 -10.94 -5.46
CA LYS A 104 13.14 -11.80 -5.39
C LYS A 104 11.84 -10.98 -5.36
N THR A 105 11.78 -9.95 -4.52
CA THR A 105 10.60 -9.10 -4.36
C THR A 105 10.33 -8.28 -5.62
N ASN A 106 11.37 -7.63 -6.16
CA ASN A 106 11.26 -6.82 -7.37
C ASN A 106 10.86 -7.66 -8.57
N LYS A 107 11.42 -8.87 -8.72
CA LYS A 107 11.03 -9.78 -9.79
C LYS A 107 9.55 -10.14 -9.71
N TYR A 108 9.04 -10.45 -8.52
CA TYR A 108 7.62 -10.73 -8.33
C TYR A 108 6.74 -9.53 -8.71
N LEU A 109 7.04 -8.35 -8.16
CA LEU A 109 6.27 -7.13 -8.40
C LEU A 109 6.31 -6.71 -9.88
N GLN A 110 7.46 -6.79 -10.54
CA GLN A 110 7.59 -6.52 -11.98
C GLN A 110 6.77 -7.50 -12.82
N GLN A 111 6.80 -8.80 -12.49
CA GLN A 111 5.98 -9.80 -13.18
C GLN A 111 4.49 -9.50 -13.03
N THR A 112 4.03 -9.14 -11.82
CA THR A 112 2.64 -8.74 -11.59
C THR A 112 2.27 -7.50 -12.41
N LEU A 113 3.12 -6.46 -12.41
CA LEU A 113 2.86 -5.25 -13.20
C LEU A 113 2.73 -5.58 -14.69
N ILE A 114 3.69 -6.32 -15.26
CA ILE A 114 3.67 -6.72 -16.67
C ILE A 114 2.44 -7.56 -17.01
N GLN A 115 2.08 -8.53 -16.16
CA GLN A 115 0.92 -9.39 -16.41
C GLN A 115 -0.39 -8.61 -16.36
N THR A 116 -0.54 -7.71 -15.39
CA THR A 116 -1.76 -6.89 -15.26
C THR A 116 -1.87 -5.87 -16.39
N THR A 117 -0.79 -5.18 -16.75
CA THR A 117 -0.81 -4.19 -17.84
C THR A 117 -1.04 -4.84 -19.19
N ASN A 118 -0.40 -5.98 -19.47
CA ASN A 118 -0.65 -6.73 -20.70
C ASN A 118 -2.10 -7.23 -20.79
N PHE A 119 -2.65 -7.74 -19.68
CA PHE A 119 -4.03 -8.23 -19.65
C PHE A 119 -5.05 -7.12 -19.93
N TYR A 120 -4.84 -5.93 -19.37
CA TYR A 120 -5.71 -4.77 -19.55
C TYR A 120 -5.32 -3.87 -20.73
N GLN A 121 -4.32 -4.27 -21.53
CA GLN A 121 -3.81 -3.51 -22.68
C GLN A 121 -3.41 -2.06 -22.32
N ILE A 122 -2.75 -1.90 -21.17
CA ILE A 122 -2.30 -0.60 -20.66
C ILE A 122 -0.90 -0.31 -21.20
N ASP A 123 -0.77 0.80 -21.94
CA ASP A 123 0.53 1.35 -22.32
C ASP A 123 1.14 2.11 -21.14
N LEU A 124 2.20 1.55 -20.54
CA LEU A 124 2.86 2.13 -19.37
C LEU A 124 3.47 3.51 -19.63
N ASP A 125 3.80 3.83 -20.89
CA ASP A 125 4.37 5.12 -21.25
C ASP A 125 3.35 6.26 -21.09
N GLU A 126 2.06 5.97 -20.97
CA GLU A 126 1.00 6.96 -20.73
C GLU A 126 0.75 7.25 -19.23
N TYR A 127 1.50 6.60 -18.34
CA TYR A 127 1.27 6.69 -16.88
C TYR A 127 2.53 7.03 -16.10
N ASN A 128 2.32 7.62 -14.92
CA ASN A 128 3.30 7.64 -13.84
C ASN A 128 2.98 6.45 -12.93
N VAL A 129 3.91 5.50 -12.83
CA VAL A 129 3.74 4.27 -12.03
C VAL A 129 4.32 4.48 -10.64
N ILE A 130 3.53 4.18 -9.61
CA ILE A 130 3.91 4.30 -8.20
C ILE A 130 3.49 3.01 -7.49
N SER A 131 4.39 2.35 -6.76
CA SER A 131 3.99 1.25 -5.87
C SER A 131 3.24 1.81 -4.66
N LEU A 132 2.39 1.02 -4.01
CA LEU A 132 1.71 1.48 -2.80
C LEU A 132 2.70 1.91 -1.70
N GLU A 133 3.86 1.26 -1.60
CA GLU A 133 4.92 1.61 -0.66
C GLU A 133 5.43 3.04 -0.90
N SER A 134 5.79 3.35 -2.15
CA SER A 134 6.37 4.65 -2.50
C SER A 134 5.32 5.78 -2.56
N LEU A 135 4.03 5.46 -2.39
CA LEU A 135 2.98 6.47 -2.25
C LEU A 135 3.19 7.34 -0.99
N THR A 136 3.86 6.80 0.03
CA THR A 136 4.16 7.51 1.28
C THR A 136 5.06 8.74 1.10
N ASP A 137 5.87 8.78 0.04
CA ASP A 137 6.70 9.93 -0.34
C ASP A 137 5.87 11.18 -0.69
N PHE A 138 4.59 10.98 -1.03
CA PHE A 138 3.67 12.05 -1.45
C PHE A 138 2.88 12.65 -0.28
N ASN A 139 3.29 12.40 0.97
CA ASN A 139 2.75 13.12 2.13
C ASN A 139 2.95 14.65 2.01
N ASN A 140 4.14 15.07 1.59
CA ASN A 140 4.53 16.49 1.51
C ASN A 140 4.98 16.91 0.10
N LYS A 141 4.86 16.01 -0.88
CA LYS A 141 5.26 16.21 -2.27
C LYS A 141 4.03 16.05 -3.17
N PRO A 142 3.82 16.95 -4.15
CA PRO A 142 2.72 16.76 -5.10
C PRO A 142 2.95 15.54 -6.00
N LEU A 143 1.86 14.90 -6.40
CA LEU A 143 1.83 13.98 -7.54
C LEU A 143 2.20 14.74 -8.81
N SER A 144 2.85 14.06 -9.75
CA SER A 144 3.34 14.69 -10.99
C SER A 144 2.21 15.43 -11.72
N GLY A 145 2.41 16.73 -11.95
CA GLY A 145 1.44 17.57 -12.67
C GLY A 145 0.23 18.05 -11.85
N PHE A 146 0.19 17.81 -10.54
CA PHE A 146 -0.86 18.30 -9.64
C PHE A 146 -0.32 19.29 -8.59
N SER A 147 -1.20 20.07 -7.98
CA SER A 147 -0.86 20.83 -6.76
C SER A 147 -0.79 19.89 -5.55
N LEU A 148 -0.14 20.32 -4.47
CA LEU A 148 -0.08 19.51 -3.24
C LEU A 148 -1.49 19.23 -2.70
N SER A 149 -2.35 20.25 -2.65
CA SER A 149 -3.74 20.10 -2.19
C SER A 149 -4.52 19.12 -3.05
N LYS A 150 -4.40 19.20 -4.39
CA LYS A 150 -5.08 18.26 -5.29
C LYS A 150 -4.54 16.84 -5.15
N SER A 151 -3.23 16.71 -4.92
CA SER A 151 -2.59 15.42 -4.69
C SER A 151 -3.14 14.74 -3.44
N GLN A 152 -3.30 15.49 -2.33
CA GLN A 152 -3.88 14.94 -1.11
C GLN A 152 -5.34 14.50 -1.31
N GLU A 153 -6.14 15.27 -2.06
CA GLU A 153 -7.52 14.86 -2.40
C GLU A 153 -7.54 13.54 -3.20
N ILE A 154 -6.69 13.41 -4.22
CA ILE A 154 -6.56 12.20 -5.04
C ILE A 154 -6.17 11.00 -4.17
N ILE A 155 -5.17 11.19 -3.29
CA ILE A 155 -4.66 10.17 -2.37
C ILE A 155 -5.74 9.74 -1.37
N GLY A 156 -6.52 10.67 -0.82
CA GLY A 156 -7.61 10.35 0.11
C GLY A 156 -8.66 9.44 -0.54
N LYS A 157 -9.14 9.82 -1.73
CA LYS A 157 -10.08 9.00 -2.52
C LYS A 157 -9.48 7.64 -2.90
N LEU A 158 -8.19 7.59 -3.22
CA LEU A 158 -7.48 6.36 -3.53
C LEU A 158 -7.47 5.41 -2.33
N TRP A 159 -7.17 5.93 -1.13
CA TRP A 159 -7.20 5.14 0.09
C TRP A 159 -8.60 4.66 0.46
N GLU A 160 -9.65 5.47 0.26
CA GLU A 160 -11.04 4.99 0.39
C GLU A 160 -11.34 3.83 -0.57
N GLY A 161 -10.89 3.94 -1.82
CA GLY A 161 -11.02 2.90 -2.83
C GLY A 161 -10.29 1.61 -2.44
N LEU A 162 -9.03 1.73 -2.01
CA LEU A 162 -8.22 0.63 -1.49
C LEU A 162 -8.85 -0.01 -0.26
N TYR A 163 -9.36 0.80 0.67
CA TYR A 163 -10.02 0.31 1.88
C TYR A 163 -11.21 -0.61 1.51
N LYS A 164 -12.08 -0.14 0.62
CA LYS A 164 -13.30 -0.87 0.21
C LYS A 164 -13.00 -2.12 -0.62
N ASN A 165 -12.10 -2.00 -1.60
CA ASN A 165 -11.95 -2.98 -2.68
C ASN A 165 -10.70 -3.87 -2.60
N TYR A 166 -9.78 -3.55 -1.68
CA TYR A 166 -8.58 -4.35 -1.43
C TYR A 166 -8.52 -4.75 0.03
N PHE A 167 -8.48 -3.78 0.95
CA PHE A 167 -8.29 -4.03 2.38
C PHE A 167 -9.43 -4.86 2.97
N LEU A 168 -10.70 -4.46 2.81
CA LEU A 168 -11.82 -5.22 3.42
C LEU A 168 -12.04 -6.58 2.75
N GLY A 169 -11.78 -6.67 1.45
CA GLY A 169 -11.93 -7.88 0.64
C GLY A 169 -12.02 -7.52 -0.84
N ILE A 170 -11.62 -8.45 -1.71
CA ILE A 170 -11.57 -8.25 -3.16
C ILE A 170 -12.80 -8.90 -3.78
N THR A 171 -13.51 -8.18 -4.63
CA THR A 171 -14.60 -8.74 -5.44
C THR A 171 -14.01 -9.25 -6.75
N THR A 172 -14.09 -10.55 -6.98
CA THR A 172 -13.63 -11.23 -8.20
C THR A 172 -14.63 -11.06 -9.34
N LYS A 173 -14.24 -11.42 -10.57
CA LYS A 173 -15.10 -11.29 -11.76
C LYS A 173 -16.43 -12.04 -11.67
N ASN A 174 -16.49 -13.12 -10.91
CA ASN A 174 -17.72 -13.88 -10.66
C ASN A 174 -18.58 -13.29 -9.51
N GLY A 175 -18.23 -12.12 -8.98
CA GLY A 175 -18.95 -11.43 -7.90
C GLY A 175 -18.66 -11.96 -6.50
N GLN A 176 -17.77 -12.94 -6.35
CA GLN A 176 -17.40 -13.48 -5.04
C GLN A 176 -16.47 -12.50 -4.31
N ARG A 177 -16.70 -12.31 -3.01
CA ARG A 177 -15.79 -11.56 -2.15
C ARG A 177 -14.78 -12.51 -1.51
N ILE A 178 -13.50 -12.32 -1.80
CA ILE A 178 -12.40 -13.14 -1.28
C ILE A 178 -11.50 -12.34 -0.32
N SER A 179 -10.74 -13.08 0.49
CA SER A 179 -9.70 -12.49 1.35
C SER A 179 -8.60 -11.85 0.50
N PRO A 180 -8.07 -10.68 0.88
CA PRO A 180 -6.96 -10.06 0.17
C PRO A 180 -5.60 -10.64 0.56
N ILE A 181 -5.51 -11.45 1.61
CA ILE A 181 -4.25 -12.06 2.05
C ILE A 181 -3.66 -12.91 0.92
N GLY A 182 -2.36 -12.75 0.68
CA GLY A 182 -1.60 -13.37 -0.41
C GLY A 182 -1.60 -12.58 -1.73
N SER A 183 -2.46 -11.55 -1.86
CA SER A 183 -2.52 -10.69 -3.04
C SER A 183 -1.26 -9.82 -3.17
N SER A 184 -0.91 -9.42 -4.39
CA SER A 184 0.23 -8.55 -4.63
C SER A 184 0.03 -7.15 -4.05
N MET A 185 1.12 -6.47 -3.71
CA MET A 185 1.12 -5.04 -3.47
C MET A 185 0.51 -4.30 -4.68
N PRO A 186 -0.42 -3.35 -4.45
CA PRO A 186 -0.98 -2.56 -5.53
C PRO A 186 0.03 -1.62 -6.19
N PHE A 187 -0.12 -1.47 -7.50
CA PHE A 187 0.49 -0.39 -8.27
C PHE A 187 -0.57 0.66 -8.61
N ILE A 188 -0.19 1.93 -8.51
CA ILE A 188 -1.00 3.09 -8.84
C ILE A 188 -0.43 3.69 -10.13
N LEU A 189 -1.24 3.70 -11.18
CA LEU A 189 -0.88 4.23 -12.50
C LEU A 189 -1.68 5.51 -12.73
N ILE A 190 -1.02 6.66 -12.59
CA ILE A 190 -1.65 7.97 -12.75
C ILE A 190 -1.49 8.42 -14.20
N SER A 191 -2.60 8.60 -14.91
CA SER A 191 -2.58 9.04 -16.31
C SER A 191 -1.83 10.36 -16.46
N LYS A 192 -0.96 10.46 -17.47
CA LYS A 192 -0.24 11.70 -17.78
C LYS A 192 -1.17 12.80 -18.27
N ASP A 193 -2.33 12.44 -18.83
CA ASP A 193 -3.41 13.38 -19.20
C ASP A 193 -4.26 13.85 -18.01
N LYS A 194 -4.00 13.30 -16.80
CA LYS A 194 -4.55 13.70 -15.51
C LYS A 194 -6.05 13.45 -15.34
N LYS A 195 -6.69 12.63 -16.17
CA LYS A 195 -8.13 12.39 -16.11
C LYS A 195 -8.53 11.26 -15.17
N TYR A 196 -7.66 10.29 -14.99
CA TYR A 196 -7.93 9.11 -14.16
C TYR A 196 -6.65 8.48 -13.63
N LEU A 197 -6.79 7.54 -12.71
CA LEU A 197 -5.74 6.61 -12.33
C LEU A 197 -6.29 5.19 -12.29
N PHE A 198 -5.40 4.23 -12.48
CA PHE A 198 -5.66 2.81 -12.26
C PHE A 198 -4.96 2.32 -11.01
N VAL A 199 -5.59 1.36 -10.33
CA VAL A 199 -4.95 0.54 -9.31
C VAL A 199 -4.91 -0.89 -9.82
N LEU A 200 -3.71 -1.45 -9.93
CA LEU A 200 -3.48 -2.80 -10.47
C LEU A 200 -2.89 -3.70 -9.39
N PHE A 201 -3.43 -4.90 -9.26
CA PHE A 201 -2.88 -5.95 -8.40
C PHE A 201 -3.37 -7.33 -8.85
N GLN A 202 -2.78 -8.38 -8.28
CA GLN A 202 -3.19 -9.76 -8.46
C GLN A 202 -3.69 -10.35 -7.15
N THR A 203 -4.76 -11.13 -7.22
CA THR A 203 -5.22 -11.93 -6.07
C THR A 203 -4.22 -13.04 -5.75
N THR A 204 -4.38 -13.69 -4.58
CA THR A 204 -3.58 -14.86 -4.21
C THR A 204 -3.59 -15.99 -5.27
N ASN A 205 -4.68 -16.10 -6.04
CA ASN A 205 -4.85 -17.09 -7.11
C ASN A 205 -4.36 -16.60 -8.49
N GLY A 206 -3.76 -15.39 -8.57
CA GLY A 206 -3.26 -14.81 -9.82
C GLY A 206 -4.32 -14.11 -10.68
N GLU A 207 -5.53 -13.86 -10.17
CA GLU A 207 -6.53 -13.08 -10.91
C GLU A 207 -6.11 -11.61 -10.98
N ASN A 208 -5.98 -11.08 -12.19
CA ASN A 208 -5.66 -9.67 -12.44
C ASN A 208 -6.85 -8.77 -12.10
N ILE A 209 -6.66 -7.77 -11.23
CA ILE A 209 -7.68 -6.80 -10.83
C ILE A 209 -7.24 -5.40 -11.25
N GLN A 210 -8.20 -4.63 -11.77
CA GLN A 210 -8.07 -3.21 -12.05
C GLN A 210 -9.19 -2.44 -11.33
N LEU A 211 -8.81 -1.41 -10.58
CA LEU A 211 -9.74 -0.38 -10.10
C LEU A 211 -9.49 0.92 -10.86
N ILE A 212 -10.53 1.71 -11.06
CA ILE A 212 -10.46 2.98 -11.78
C ILE A 212 -10.95 4.09 -10.86
N GLN A 213 -10.17 5.18 -10.78
CA GLN A 213 -10.58 6.42 -10.13
C GLN A 213 -10.46 7.58 -11.13
N TYR A 214 -11.57 8.29 -11.34
CA TYR A 214 -11.56 9.53 -12.13
C TYR A 214 -11.07 10.70 -11.28
N ILE A 215 -10.27 11.56 -11.89
CA ILE A 215 -9.70 12.76 -11.28
C ILE A 215 -10.53 13.95 -11.79
N SER A 216 -11.53 14.34 -10.99
CA SER A 216 -12.39 15.52 -11.19
C SER A 216 -11.80 16.75 -10.53
#